data_AF-F8MTC7-F1
#
_entry.id   AF-F8MTC7-F1
#
_cell.length_a   1.000
_cell.length_b   1.000
_cell.length_c   1.000
_cell.angle_alpha   90.00
_cell.angle_beta   90.00
_cell.angle_gamma   90.00
#
_symmetry.space_group_name_H-M   'P 1'
#
loop_
_entity.id
_entity.type
_entity.pdbx_description
1 polymer ?
#
loop_
_entity_poly.entity_id
_entity_poly.type
_entity_poly.pdbx_seq_one_letter_code
_entity_poly.pdbx_strand_id
1 'polypeptide(L)'
;MASAKSILDQILHRYTLHRDSPTSTKDKLHGAAFLVVDKSGPIYAGAAGHTSLPINASTPAFSTDSFLWVASLTKLLTTICLMQLVQQGKLHLDEDVREKLPELTKWGILRGFEEEEKKGEEQGKKAILEEITKPITARQLLTHSVGLSYDLGHPLLERWAKEVGKKGNTNSMTVEGWTTPLLFSPGEGWVYGTGLDWAGVLLERMTTTTTTTTLGRYMRENIFAPLGMECSTLKPATELLENPEKRIKDKLVRMALRDAKTGELSLGELPISTAWDPKAESGGAGLWTTAEEYGKVLAAVLRAASGSEEGERELGLTKETVDQMFSPQLNEKGLEMIKEMGRAFHAGIMPEFPEGFDAVDHGLGGLLNMEDVEGKRRKGSMMWHGYCNSHWWIDRETGIGACLLVEQFPFADPVVIQLYDDLERAVYGELVPEWKKITAAVV
;
A
#
# COMPACT_ATOMS: atom_id res chain seq x y z
N MET A 1 -5.44 -3.14 -29.99
CA MET A 1 -4.64 -2.14 -29.22
C MET A 1 -5.19 -0.73 -29.32
N ALA A 2 -5.36 -0.10 -30.49
CA ALA A 2 -5.87 1.29 -30.57
C ALA A 2 -7.29 1.46 -29.99
N SER A 3 -8.19 0.49 -30.19
CA SER A 3 -9.53 0.47 -29.58
C SER A 3 -9.48 0.33 -28.05
N ALA A 4 -8.61 -0.54 -27.54
CA ALA A 4 -8.42 -0.80 -26.12
C ALA A 4 -7.90 0.41 -25.35
N LYS A 5 -6.88 1.09 -25.89
CA LYS A 5 -6.36 2.34 -25.31
C LYS A 5 -7.47 3.40 -25.26
N SER A 6 -8.25 3.51 -26.33
CA SER A 6 -9.39 4.43 -26.39
C SER A 6 -10.45 4.15 -25.32
N ILE A 7 -10.72 2.88 -24.96
CA ILE A 7 -11.68 2.54 -23.89
C ILE A 7 -11.14 2.97 -22.52
N LEU A 8 -9.88 2.65 -22.20
CA LEU A 8 -9.28 3.05 -20.92
C LEU A 8 -9.19 4.57 -20.76
N ASP A 9 -8.85 5.30 -21.83
CA ASP A 9 -8.86 6.76 -21.84
C ASP A 9 -10.28 7.33 -21.61
N GLN A 10 -11.30 6.74 -22.24
CA GLN A 10 -12.70 7.13 -22.04
C GLN A 10 -13.17 6.87 -20.60
N ILE A 11 -12.76 5.76 -19.99
CA ILE A 11 -13.04 5.46 -18.58
C ILE A 11 -12.41 6.54 -17.70
N LEU A 12 -11.10 6.81 -17.82
CA LEU A 12 -10.44 7.87 -17.05
C LEU A 12 -11.15 9.22 -17.22
N HIS A 13 -11.41 9.63 -18.46
CA HIS A 13 -12.08 10.89 -18.76
C HIS A 13 -13.49 10.97 -18.14
N ARG A 14 -14.24 9.85 -18.12
CA ARG A 14 -15.58 9.78 -17.51
C ARG A 14 -15.53 10.00 -16.00
N TYR A 15 -14.49 9.57 -15.29
CA TYR A 15 -14.41 9.72 -13.84
C TYR A 15 -13.74 11.01 -13.38
N THR A 16 -13.01 11.71 -14.24
CA THR A 16 -12.29 12.93 -13.84
C THR A 16 -13.02 14.22 -14.22
N LEU A 17 -12.66 15.30 -13.51
CA LEU A 17 -13.05 16.66 -13.85
C LEU A 17 -12.17 17.23 -14.97
N HIS A 18 -12.79 18.02 -15.83
CA HIS A 18 -12.19 18.73 -16.95
C HIS A 18 -12.61 20.21 -16.89
N ARG A 19 -11.93 21.08 -17.63
CA ARG A 19 -12.18 22.53 -17.60
C ARG A 19 -13.63 22.90 -17.92
N ASP A 20 -14.27 22.13 -18.80
CA ASP A 20 -15.66 22.32 -19.21
C ASP A 20 -16.65 21.44 -18.44
N SER A 21 -16.22 20.82 -17.33
CA SER A 21 -17.08 19.94 -16.51
C SER A 21 -18.20 20.71 -15.83
N PRO A 22 -19.30 20.02 -15.45
CA PRO A 22 -20.41 20.60 -14.71
C PRO A 22 -19.95 21.30 -13.43
N THR A 23 -20.79 22.20 -12.90
CA THR A 23 -20.53 22.88 -11.63
C THR A 23 -20.43 21.92 -10.43
N SER A 24 -21.03 20.73 -10.54
CA SER A 24 -20.96 19.68 -9.51
C SER A 24 -19.82 18.70 -9.78
N THR A 25 -19.16 18.33 -8.69
CA THR A 25 -18.02 17.40 -8.63
C THR A 25 -18.37 16.06 -7.96
N LYS A 26 -19.67 15.83 -7.69
CA LYS A 26 -20.18 14.75 -6.84
C LYS A 26 -19.70 13.34 -7.21
N ASP A 27 -19.68 13.03 -8.50
CA ASP A 27 -19.34 11.68 -9.01
C ASP A 27 -18.02 11.70 -9.78
N LYS A 28 -17.12 12.59 -9.39
CA LYS A 28 -15.86 12.85 -10.09
C LYS A 28 -14.67 12.77 -9.15
N LEU A 29 -13.49 12.66 -9.76
CA LEU A 29 -12.18 12.88 -9.19
C LEU A 29 -11.56 14.13 -9.82
N HIS A 30 -10.67 14.82 -9.10
CA HIS A 30 -9.97 15.97 -9.69
C HIS A 30 -8.97 15.52 -10.78
N GLY A 31 -8.33 14.36 -10.61
CA GLY A 31 -7.53 13.70 -11.64
C GLY A 31 -7.11 12.29 -11.22
N ALA A 32 -6.61 11.52 -12.18
CA ALA A 32 -6.15 10.15 -12.01
C ALA A 32 -5.10 9.77 -13.07
N ALA A 33 -4.18 8.89 -12.71
CA ALA A 33 -3.27 8.23 -13.64
C ALA A 33 -3.39 6.70 -13.51
N PHE A 34 -3.41 6.01 -14.65
CA PHE A 34 -3.47 4.55 -14.72
C PHE A 34 -2.40 4.01 -15.65
N LEU A 35 -1.63 3.05 -15.16
CA LEU A 35 -0.58 2.38 -15.91
C LEU A 35 -0.83 0.88 -15.92
N VAL A 36 -0.66 0.24 -17.07
CA VAL A 36 -0.69 -1.22 -17.23
C VAL A 36 0.62 -1.64 -17.86
N VAL A 37 1.26 -2.65 -17.27
CA VAL A 37 2.54 -3.17 -17.69
C VAL A 37 2.46 -4.67 -17.93
N ASP A 38 3.33 -5.16 -18.78
CA ASP A 38 3.75 -6.55 -18.79
C ASP A 38 5.25 -6.64 -18.48
N LYS A 39 5.85 -7.82 -18.64
CA LYS A 39 7.30 -8.02 -18.43
C LYS A 39 8.19 -7.18 -19.35
N SER A 40 7.70 -6.73 -20.50
CA SER A 40 8.44 -5.86 -21.42
C SER A 40 8.36 -4.37 -21.06
N GLY A 41 7.41 -3.99 -20.21
CA GLY A 41 7.20 -2.61 -19.76
C GLY A 41 5.76 -2.12 -19.94
N PRO A 42 5.53 -0.80 -20.04
CA PRO A 42 4.20 -0.23 -20.17
C PRO A 42 3.51 -0.62 -21.49
N ILE A 43 2.35 -1.26 -21.40
CA ILE A 43 1.45 -1.55 -22.53
C ILE A 43 0.30 -0.54 -22.62
N TYR A 44 -0.02 0.13 -21.52
CA TYR A 44 -0.90 1.29 -21.45
C TYR A 44 -0.38 2.29 -20.41
N ALA A 45 -0.50 3.57 -20.74
CA ALA A 45 -0.18 4.68 -19.86
C ALA A 45 -1.14 5.82 -20.19
N GLY A 46 -2.02 6.17 -19.25
CA GLY A 46 -3.03 7.19 -19.44
C GLY A 46 -3.30 7.96 -18.16
N ALA A 47 -3.73 9.20 -18.32
CA ALA A 47 -4.13 10.07 -17.21
C ALA A 47 -5.22 11.03 -17.68
N ALA A 48 -6.03 11.49 -16.73
CA ALA A 48 -7.07 12.47 -17.00
C ALA A 48 -7.26 13.39 -15.79
N GLY A 49 -7.83 14.57 -16.06
CA GLY A 49 -8.06 15.59 -15.05
C GLY A 49 -6.85 16.45 -14.74
N HIS A 50 -6.80 17.00 -13.53
CA HIS A 50 -5.89 18.08 -13.12
C HIS A 50 -5.30 17.79 -11.75
N THR A 51 -4.19 18.43 -11.39
CA THR A 51 -3.45 18.14 -10.14
C THR A 51 -4.03 18.83 -8.89
N SER A 52 -5.05 19.68 -9.02
CA SER A 52 -5.63 20.44 -7.90
C SER A 52 -7.04 20.95 -8.21
N LEU A 53 -7.73 21.39 -7.15
CA LEU A 53 -8.99 22.15 -7.20
C LEU A 53 -8.77 23.61 -6.71
N PRO A 54 -9.62 24.57 -7.13
CA PRO A 54 -10.51 24.49 -8.29
C PRO A 54 -9.71 24.43 -9.61
N ILE A 55 -10.30 23.85 -10.65
CA ILE A 55 -9.67 23.76 -11.97
C ILE A 55 -9.80 25.11 -12.68
N ASN A 56 -8.67 25.70 -13.05
CA ASN A 56 -8.60 26.91 -13.87
C ASN A 56 -7.54 26.76 -14.98
N ALA A 57 -7.39 27.78 -15.81
CA ALA A 57 -6.49 27.74 -16.97
C ALA A 57 -5.01 27.43 -16.61
N SER A 58 -4.60 27.78 -15.38
CA SER A 58 -3.25 27.58 -14.86
C SER A 58 -3.09 26.31 -14.04
N THR A 59 -4.17 25.58 -13.73
CA THR A 59 -4.08 24.30 -13.02
C THR A 59 -3.41 23.27 -13.94
N PRO A 60 -2.28 22.66 -13.55
CA PRO A 60 -1.63 21.63 -14.36
C PRO A 60 -2.53 20.42 -14.60
N ALA A 61 -2.39 19.81 -15.78
CA ALA A 61 -3.02 18.54 -16.07
C ALA A 61 -2.42 17.42 -15.21
N PHE A 62 -3.24 16.45 -14.82
CA PHE A 62 -2.76 15.22 -14.22
C PHE A 62 -2.07 14.39 -15.31
N SER A 63 -0.96 13.74 -14.97
CA SER A 63 -0.19 12.90 -15.88
C SER A 63 0.32 11.64 -15.18
N THR A 64 0.86 10.67 -15.93
CA THR A 64 1.53 9.50 -15.34
C THR A 64 2.81 9.84 -14.58
N ASP A 65 3.35 11.04 -14.79
CA ASP A 65 4.51 11.62 -14.10
C ASP A 65 4.08 12.58 -12.96
N SER A 66 2.79 12.69 -12.66
CA SER A 66 2.33 13.44 -11.48
C SER A 66 2.86 12.79 -10.20
N PHE A 67 3.37 13.62 -9.29
CA PHE A 67 4.05 13.22 -8.06
C PHE A 67 3.09 13.31 -6.87
N LEU A 68 2.87 12.19 -6.18
CA LEU A 68 1.91 12.10 -5.08
C LEU A 68 2.35 11.10 -4.01
N TRP A 69 1.66 11.14 -2.86
CA TRP A 69 1.90 10.25 -1.75
C TRP A 69 1.04 8.99 -1.89
N VAL A 70 1.69 7.85 -2.10
CA VAL A 70 0.96 6.59 -2.39
C VAL A 70 0.70 5.75 -1.14
N ALA A 71 1.07 6.26 0.04
CA ALA A 71 0.85 5.62 1.33
C ALA A 71 1.24 4.12 1.30
N SER A 72 0.29 3.22 1.53
CA SER A 72 0.55 1.78 1.70
C SER A 72 1.02 1.03 0.46
N LEU A 73 1.08 1.67 -0.72
CA LEU A 73 1.83 1.15 -1.86
C LEU A 73 3.33 0.94 -1.54
N THR A 74 3.85 1.64 -0.53
CA THR A 74 5.21 1.47 0.02
C THR A 74 5.51 0.03 0.42
N LYS A 75 4.50 -0.70 0.93
CA LYS A 75 4.67 -2.02 1.55
C LYS A 75 5.26 -3.05 0.60
N LEU A 76 4.91 -2.98 -0.68
CA LEU A 76 5.49 -3.86 -1.71
C LEU A 76 7.00 -3.63 -1.83
N LEU A 77 7.45 -2.37 -1.88
CA LEU A 77 8.87 -2.04 -2.02
C LEU A 77 9.65 -2.41 -0.75
N THR A 78 9.10 -2.12 0.43
CA THR A 78 9.71 -2.57 1.68
C THR A 78 9.83 -4.09 1.71
N THR A 79 8.80 -4.81 1.26
CA THR A 79 8.87 -6.27 1.18
C THR A 79 9.95 -6.74 0.23
N ILE A 80 10.06 -6.16 -0.97
CA ILE A 80 11.15 -6.47 -1.93
C ILE A 80 12.52 -6.29 -1.24
N CYS A 81 12.73 -5.20 -0.52
CA CYS A 81 13.99 -4.97 0.20
C CYS A 81 14.29 -6.05 1.26
N LEU A 82 13.29 -6.49 2.02
CA LEU A 82 13.49 -7.56 3.00
C LEU A 82 13.76 -8.89 2.30
N MET A 83 13.08 -9.18 1.20
CA MET A 83 13.30 -10.39 0.41
C MET A 83 14.67 -10.41 -0.29
N GLN A 84 15.23 -9.24 -0.63
CA GLN A 84 16.62 -9.13 -1.10
C GLN A 84 17.60 -9.59 0.00
N LEU A 85 17.37 -9.21 1.27
CA LEU A 85 18.18 -9.70 2.39
C LEU A 85 18.00 -11.20 2.63
N VAL A 86 16.79 -11.73 2.44
CA VAL A 86 16.51 -13.17 2.52
C VAL A 86 17.27 -13.94 1.46
N GLN A 87 17.21 -13.49 0.20
CA GLN A 87 17.94 -14.11 -0.90
C GLN A 87 19.46 -14.05 -0.70
N GLN A 88 19.96 -12.97 -0.11
CA GLN A 88 21.38 -12.82 0.24
C GLN A 88 21.81 -13.69 1.43
N GLY A 89 20.88 -14.43 2.06
CA GLY A 89 21.15 -15.23 3.25
C GLY A 89 21.48 -14.39 4.50
N LYS A 90 21.13 -13.10 4.48
CA LYS A 90 21.38 -12.16 5.60
C LYS A 90 20.25 -12.14 6.61
N LEU A 91 19.04 -12.52 6.18
CA LEU A 91 17.82 -12.60 6.98
C LEU A 91 17.14 -13.94 6.70
N HIS A 92 16.66 -14.61 7.73
CA HIS A 92 15.75 -15.74 7.59
C HIS A 92 14.35 -15.31 7.99
N LEU A 93 13.34 -15.62 7.17
CA LEU A 93 11.97 -15.14 7.40
C LEU A 93 11.38 -15.56 8.76
N ASP A 94 11.80 -16.72 9.28
CA ASP A 94 11.26 -17.33 10.49
C ASP A 94 12.22 -17.23 11.70
N GLU A 95 13.32 -16.48 11.58
CA GLU A 95 14.19 -16.21 12.74
C GLU A 95 13.57 -15.17 13.69
N ASP A 96 13.95 -15.24 14.96
CA ASP A 96 13.48 -14.30 15.97
C ASP A 96 14.18 -12.94 15.85
N VAL A 97 13.43 -11.89 15.54
CA VAL A 97 13.96 -10.55 15.32
C VAL A 97 13.95 -9.68 16.57
N ARG A 98 13.52 -10.18 17.73
CA ARG A 98 13.40 -9.40 18.97
C ARG A 98 14.72 -8.77 19.43
N GLU A 99 15.85 -9.44 19.25
CA GLU A 99 17.16 -8.85 19.56
C GLU A 99 17.48 -7.63 18.69
N LYS A 100 17.00 -7.64 17.44
CA LYS A 100 17.15 -6.50 16.52
C LYS A 100 16.08 -5.45 16.75
N LEU A 101 14.92 -5.81 17.29
CA LEU A 101 13.76 -4.94 17.51
C LEU A 101 13.26 -4.99 18.97
N PRO A 102 14.09 -4.65 19.98
CA PRO A 102 13.72 -4.78 21.39
C PRO A 102 12.51 -3.92 21.79
N GLU A 103 12.17 -2.89 21.02
CA GLU A 103 10.99 -2.08 21.24
C GLU A 103 9.68 -2.86 21.07
N LEU A 104 9.67 -3.90 20.22
CA LEU A 104 8.47 -4.73 19.99
C LEU A 104 8.05 -5.50 21.25
N THR A 105 8.95 -5.71 22.20
CA THR A 105 8.64 -6.38 23.46
C THR A 105 8.32 -5.42 24.60
N LYS A 106 8.41 -4.10 24.37
CA LYS A 106 8.30 -3.09 25.44
C LYS A 106 7.00 -3.17 26.25
N TRP A 107 5.89 -3.43 25.59
CA TRP A 107 4.56 -3.37 26.19
C TRP A 107 3.88 -4.74 26.35
N GLY A 108 4.34 -5.78 25.66
CA GLY A 108 3.67 -7.08 25.68
C GLY A 108 2.40 -7.15 24.82
N ILE A 109 1.49 -8.04 25.18
CA ILE A 109 0.21 -8.29 24.50
C ILE A 109 -0.92 -7.71 25.35
N LEU A 110 -1.73 -6.82 24.78
CA LEU A 110 -2.88 -6.21 25.45
C LEU A 110 -4.04 -7.21 25.55
N ARG A 111 -4.38 -7.60 26.78
CA ARG A 111 -5.50 -8.52 27.09
C ARG A 111 -6.76 -7.82 27.59
N GLY A 112 -6.69 -6.52 27.80
CA GLY A 112 -7.81 -5.71 28.26
C GLY A 112 -7.35 -4.71 29.31
N PHE A 113 -8.28 -4.36 30.21
CA PHE A 113 -8.04 -3.41 31.29
C PHE A 113 -8.68 -3.95 32.56
N GLU A 114 -8.11 -3.61 33.71
CA GLU A 114 -8.65 -4.00 35.02
C GLU A 114 -10.14 -3.62 35.17
N GLU A 115 -10.91 -4.49 35.81
CA GLU A 115 -12.34 -4.29 36.08
C GLU A 115 -12.57 -3.11 37.04
N GLU A 116 -13.77 -2.55 36.99
CA GLU A 116 -14.17 -1.38 37.76
C GLU A 116 -14.54 -1.78 39.20
N GLU A 117 -13.68 -1.56 40.19
CA GLU A 117 -14.07 -1.80 41.59
C GLU A 117 -15.07 -0.75 42.12
N LYS A 118 -15.15 0.46 41.53
CA LYS A 118 -16.11 1.51 41.91
C LYS A 118 -16.54 2.38 40.73
N LYS A 119 -17.86 2.53 40.54
CA LYS A 119 -18.47 3.48 39.60
C LYS A 119 -18.05 4.91 39.93
N GLY A 120 -17.29 5.57 39.06
CA GLY A 120 -17.05 7.01 39.15
C GLY A 120 -15.69 7.54 38.67
N GLU A 121 -14.70 6.68 38.42
CA GLU A 121 -13.37 7.11 37.96
C GLU A 121 -13.05 6.51 36.58
N GLU A 122 -13.28 7.28 35.51
CA GLU A 122 -12.84 6.92 34.14
C GLU A 122 -11.30 7.00 33.99
N GLN A 123 -10.61 7.64 34.93
CA GLN A 123 -9.16 7.83 34.92
C GLN A 123 -8.51 6.92 35.97
N GLY A 124 -7.82 5.86 35.52
CA GLY A 124 -6.98 5.05 36.41
C GLY A 124 -6.93 3.53 36.16
N LYS A 125 -7.72 2.99 35.22
CA LYS A 125 -7.70 1.54 34.95
C LYS A 125 -6.47 1.13 34.15
N LYS A 126 -5.63 0.28 34.75
CA LYS A 126 -4.39 -0.18 34.15
C LYS A 126 -4.63 -1.20 33.05
N ALA A 127 -3.85 -1.13 31.98
CA ALA A 127 -3.82 -2.15 30.94
C ALA A 127 -3.32 -3.49 31.48
N ILE A 128 -4.04 -4.57 31.15
CA ILE A 128 -3.61 -5.94 31.43
C ILE A 128 -2.73 -6.38 30.26
N LEU A 129 -1.43 -6.53 30.55
CA LEU A 129 -0.40 -6.83 29.56
C LEU A 129 0.21 -8.20 29.85
N GLU A 130 0.22 -9.07 28.85
CA GLU A 130 0.87 -10.38 28.89
C GLU A 130 2.25 -10.31 28.24
N GLU A 131 3.23 -11.05 28.76
CA GLU A 131 4.56 -11.14 28.18
C GLU A 131 4.55 -11.83 26.80
N ILE A 132 5.38 -11.34 25.87
CA ILE A 132 5.58 -11.96 24.56
C ILE A 132 6.61 -13.10 24.70
N THR A 133 6.11 -14.33 24.81
CA THR A 133 6.95 -15.53 24.94
C THR A 133 7.31 -16.16 23.60
N LYS A 134 6.49 -15.96 22.56
CA LYS A 134 6.73 -16.48 21.21
C LYS A 134 7.70 -15.59 20.42
N PRO A 135 8.51 -16.15 19.50
CA PRO A 135 9.34 -15.38 18.58
C PRO A 135 8.50 -14.39 17.76
N ILE A 136 9.07 -13.22 17.49
CA ILE A 136 8.58 -12.30 16.47
C ILE A 136 9.45 -12.51 15.23
N THR A 137 8.85 -12.70 14.07
CA THR A 137 9.58 -13.04 12.84
C THR A 137 9.36 -12.02 11.74
N ALA A 138 10.30 -11.92 10.79
CA ALA A 138 10.15 -11.05 9.63
C ALA A 138 8.93 -11.45 8.78
N ARG A 139 8.62 -12.76 8.66
CA ARG A 139 7.40 -13.24 7.99
C ARG A 139 6.16 -12.58 8.58
N GLN A 140 6.01 -12.61 9.91
CA GLN A 140 4.85 -12.05 10.60
C GLN A 140 4.72 -10.53 10.45
N LEU A 141 5.84 -9.81 10.35
CA LEU A 141 5.85 -8.37 10.06
C LEU A 141 5.27 -8.10 8.66
N LEU A 142 5.71 -8.86 7.65
CA LEU A 142 5.33 -8.71 6.24
C LEU A 142 3.90 -9.17 5.93
N THR A 143 3.32 -10.03 6.76
CA THR A 143 1.99 -10.64 6.56
C THR A 143 0.92 -10.09 7.49
N HIS A 144 1.23 -9.06 8.28
CA HIS A 144 0.31 -8.51 9.28
C HIS A 144 -0.19 -9.54 10.32
N SER A 145 0.63 -10.56 10.61
CA SER A 145 0.30 -11.62 11.59
C SER A 145 1.14 -11.56 12.87
N VAL A 146 1.80 -10.43 13.13
CA VAL A 146 2.57 -10.20 14.36
C VAL A 146 1.70 -9.74 15.54
N GLY A 147 0.53 -9.14 15.27
CA GLY A 147 -0.37 -8.57 16.30
C GLY A 147 -0.29 -7.06 16.47
N LEU A 148 0.52 -6.38 15.65
CA LEU A 148 0.61 -4.91 15.61
C LEU A 148 -0.53 -4.33 14.76
N SER A 149 -1.42 -3.57 15.40
CA SER A 149 -2.43 -2.76 14.73
C SER A 149 -1.99 -1.30 14.68
N TYR A 150 -2.61 -0.51 13.80
CA TYR A 150 -2.64 0.94 13.96
C TYR A 150 -3.41 1.33 15.21
N ASP A 151 -2.87 2.28 15.98
CA ASP A 151 -3.46 2.76 17.23
C ASP A 151 -4.64 3.69 17.01
N LEU A 152 -4.54 4.60 16.04
CA LEU A 152 -5.65 5.47 15.63
C LEU A 152 -6.81 4.64 15.05
N GLY A 153 -8.00 4.80 15.62
CA GLY A 153 -9.19 4.06 15.20
C GLY A 153 -9.34 2.67 15.84
N HIS A 154 -8.40 2.22 16.67
CA HIS A 154 -8.53 0.96 17.41
C HIS A 154 -8.86 1.22 18.90
N PRO A 155 -10.10 0.96 19.37
CA PRO A 155 -10.57 1.41 20.68
C PRO A 155 -9.69 1.01 21.87
N LEU A 156 -9.16 -0.22 21.86
CA LEU A 156 -8.28 -0.70 22.93
C LEU A 156 -6.91 0.00 22.93
N LEU A 157 -6.36 0.30 21.74
CA LEU A 157 -5.05 0.93 21.64
C LEU A 157 -5.16 2.43 21.90
N GLU A 158 -6.23 3.10 21.50
CA GLU A 158 -6.49 4.49 21.86
C GLU A 158 -6.64 4.67 23.37
N ARG A 159 -7.35 3.75 24.03
CA ARG A 159 -7.48 3.75 25.49
C ARG A 159 -6.14 3.54 26.17
N TRP A 160 -5.37 2.53 25.74
CA TRP A 160 -4.03 2.26 26.27
C TRP A 160 -3.09 3.45 26.05
N ALA A 161 -3.09 4.07 24.87
CA ALA A 161 -2.25 5.22 24.54
C ALA A 161 -2.53 6.42 25.46
N LYS A 162 -3.81 6.68 25.77
CA LYS A 162 -4.23 7.71 26.74
C LYS A 162 -3.75 7.39 28.15
N GLU A 163 -3.91 6.14 28.59
CA GLU A 163 -3.49 5.68 29.93
C GLU A 163 -1.99 5.89 30.16
N VAL A 164 -1.15 5.48 29.21
CA VAL A 164 0.31 5.58 29.35
C VAL A 164 0.87 6.95 28.96
N GLY A 165 0.01 7.90 28.59
CA GLY A 165 0.41 9.23 28.13
C GLY A 165 1.34 9.19 26.91
N LYS A 166 1.09 8.25 25.98
CA LYS A 166 1.93 8.03 24.78
C LYS A 166 2.07 9.33 23.98
N LYS A 167 3.30 9.67 23.60
CA LYS A 167 3.59 10.81 22.74
C LYS A 167 3.67 10.34 21.30
N GLY A 168 2.84 10.92 20.44
CA GLY A 168 2.70 10.49 19.05
C GLY A 168 1.86 9.22 18.89
N ASN A 169 1.65 8.84 17.64
CA ASN A 169 0.80 7.75 17.19
C ASN A 169 1.33 7.20 15.85
N THR A 170 0.61 6.26 15.25
CA THR A 170 0.95 5.69 13.94
C THR A 170 1.27 6.75 12.88
N ASN A 171 0.50 7.84 12.84
CA ASN A 171 0.66 8.90 11.84
C ASN A 171 1.83 9.85 12.16
N SER A 172 2.56 9.66 13.26
CA SER A 172 3.68 10.53 13.62
C SER A 172 4.95 10.25 12.81
N MET A 173 5.02 9.14 12.07
CA MET A 173 6.21 8.70 11.33
C MET A 173 7.46 8.63 12.23
N THR A 174 7.32 7.97 13.40
CA THR A 174 8.40 7.76 14.38
C THR A 174 8.35 6.34 14.94
N VAL A 175 9.52 5.82 15.32
CA VAL A 175 9.64 4.52 16.02
C VAL A 175 8.77 4.49 17.29
N GLU A 176 8.77 5.57 18.08
CA GLU A 176 7.91 5.68 19.28
C GLU A 176 6.41 5.58 18.93
N GLY A 177 5.99 6.22 17.83
CA GLY A 177 4.61 6.17 17.33
C GLY A 177 4.19 4.73 17.01
N TRP A 178 5.04 3.99 16.32
CA TRP A 178 4.79 2.60 15.93
C TRP A 178 4.95 1.57 17.06
N THR A 179 5.49 1.98 18.21
CA THR A 179 5.70 1.10 19.38
C THR A 179 4.42 0.99 20.21
N THR A 180 3.61 -0.04 19.96
CA THR A 180 2.33 -0.33 20.65
C THR A 180 2.37 -1.76 21.24
N PRO A 181 1.49 -2.11 22.19
CA PRO A 181 1.31 -3.51 22.58
C PRO A 181 0.72 -4.30 21.40
N LEU A 182 1.03 -5.60 21.35
CA LEU A 182 0.39 -6.52 20.42
C LEU A 182 -1.05 -6.77 20.84
N LEU A 183 -1.94 -7.08 19.91
CA LEU A 183 -3.33 -7.47 20.19
C LEU A 183 -3.50 -8.98 20.39
N PHE A 184 -2.56 -9.77 19.88
CA PHE A 184 -2.53 -11.22 20.01
C PHE A 184 -1.09 -11.72 19.95
N SER A 185 -0.88 -12.98 20.33
CA SER A 185 0.46 -13.60 20.29
C SER A 185 0.95 -13.71 18.83
N PRO A 186 2.23 -13.45 18.54
CA PRO A 186 2.75 -13.52 17.18
C PRO A 186 2.41 -14.84 16.46
N GLY A 187 1.84 -14.73 15.26
CA GLY A 187 1.38 -15.85 14.43
C GLY A 187 -0.01 -16.41 14.79
N GLU A 188 -0.72 -15.87 15.78
CA GLU A 188 -2.04 -16.38 16.20
C GLU A 188 -3.24 -15.60 15.63
N GLY A 189 -3.04 -14.79 14.61
CA GLY A 189 -4.10 -14.00 14.00
C GLY A 189 -3.61 -13.11 12.87
N TRP A 190 -4.48 -12.22 12.43
CA TRP A 190 -4.18 -11.19 11.43
C TRP A 190 -4.77 -9.86 11.85
N VAL A 191 -3.99 -8.78 11.79
CA VAL A 191 -4.47 -7.40 11.96
C VAL A 191 -3.60 -6.43 11.21
N TYR A 192 -4.22 -5.57 10.41
CA TYR A 192 -3.50 -4.56 9.63
C TYR A 192 -2.88 -3.48 10.54
N GLY A 193 -1.62 -3.15 10.31
CA GLY A 193 -0.90 -2.20 11.17
C GLY A 193 0.56 -1.97 10.81
N THR A 194 1.36 -1.59 11.81
CA THR A 194 2.73 -1.06 11.65
C THR A 194 3.81 -2.11 11.38
N GLY A 195 3.44 -3.35 11.04
CA GLY A 195 4.39 -4.44 10.77
C GLY A 195 5.45 -4.07 9.71
N LEU A 196 5.04 -3.42 8.63
CA LEU A 196 5.95 -2.99 7.55
C LEU A 196 6.83 -1.80 7.94
N ASP A 197 6.39 -0.95 8.87
CA ASP A 197 7.25 0.10 9.44
C ASP A 197 8.40 -0.53 10.24
N TRP A 198 8.08 -1.55 11.05
CA TRP A 198 9.08 -2.33 11.78
C TRP A 198 9.97 -3.18 10.87
N ALA A 199 9.46 -3.68 9.76
CA ALA A 199 10.28 -4.34 8.74
C ALA A 199 11.31 -3.36 8.16
N GLY A 200 10.93 -2.10 7.92
CA GLY A 200 11.85 -1.03 7.55
C GLY A 200 12.95 -0.82 8.60
N VAL A 201 12.58 -0.68 9.87
CA VAL A 201 13.54 -0.54 10.98
C VAL A 201 14.46 -1.75 11.10
N LEU A 202 13.94 -2.96 10.89
CA LEU A 202 14.74 -4.19 10.88
C LEU A 202 15.82 -4.12 9.79
N LEU A 203 15.42 -3.76 8.57
CA LEU A 203 16.35 -3.60 7.46
C LEU A 203 17.44 -2.59 7.79
N GLU A 204 17.11 -1.42 8.32
CA GLU A 204 18.09 -0.40 8.68
C GLU A 204 19.11 -0.95 9.70
N ARG A 205 18.65 -1.70 10.71
CA ARG A 205 19.52 -2.30 11.73
C ARG A 205 20.37 -3.45 11.22
N MET A 206 19.89 -4.21 10.26
CA MET A 206 20.63 -5.33 9.67
C MET A 206 21.67 -4.89 8.64
N THR A 207 21.41 -3.78 7.96
CA THR A 207 22.29 -3.26 6.90
C THR A 207 23.27 -2.19 7.40
N THR A 208 22.99 -1.58 8.55
CA THR A 208 23.92 -0.65 9.20
C THR A 208 25.15 -1.39 9.70
N THR A 209 26.30 -1.01 9.15
CA THR A 209 27.62 -1.48 9.61
C THR A 209 28.38 -0.30 10.21
N THR A 210 29.22 0.38 9.43
CA THR A 210 29.94 1.60 9.85
C THR A 210 29.21 2.88 9.45
N THR A 211 28.35 2.82 8.44
CA THR A 211 27.49 3.92 7.98
C THR A 211 26.03 3.49 8.09
N THR A 212 25.19 4.34 8.69
CA THR A 212 23.75 4.10 8.77
C THR A 212 23.15 4.01 7.36
N THR A 213 22.48 2.91 7.08
CA THR A 213 21.71 2.73 5.85
C THR A 213 20.24 2.90 6.20
N THR A 214 19.65 4.03 5.79
CA THR A 214 18.20 4.25 5.96
C THR A 214 17.42 3.44 4.94
N LEU A 215 16.13 3.17 5.19
CA LEU A 215 15.27 2.41 4.29
C LEU A 215 15.22 3.01 2.87
N GLY A 216 15.04 4.32 2.77
CA GLY A 216 14.97 5.08 1.54
C GLY A 216 16.31 5.13 0.81
N ARG A 217 17.44 5.14 1.54
CA ARG A 217 18.75 4.95 0.91
C ARG A 217 18.87 3.55 0.30
N TYR A 218 18.46 2.52 1.04
CA TYR A 218 18.49 1.15 0.56
C TYR A 218 17.58 0.97 -0.66
N MET A 219 16.34 1.50 -0.63
CA MET A 219 15.44 1.53 -1.78
C MET A 219 16.06 2.26 -2.97
N ARG A 220 16.75 3.38 -2.74
CA ARG A 220 17.43 4.11 -3.81
C ARG A 220 18.50 3.27 -4.50
N GLU A 221 19.33 2.60 -3.72
CA GLU A 221 20.45 1.79 -4.24
C GLU A 221 19.98 0.47 -4.88
N ASN A 222 18.93 -0.17 -4.35
CA ASN A 222 18.56 -1.54 -4.71
C ASN A 222 17.23 -1.67 -5.46
N ILE A 223 16.47 -0.58 -5.65
CA ILE A 223 15.23 -0.58 -6.44
C ILE A 223 15.20 0.63 -7.38
N PHE A 224 15.31 1.86 -6.84
CA PHE A 224 15.08 3.06 -7.65
C PHE A 224 16.15 3.26 -8.72
N ALA A 225 17.44 3.20 -8.37
CA ALA A 225 18.50 3.39 -9.34
C ALA A 225 18.55 2.26 -10.40
N PRO A 226 18.45 0.96 -10.04
CA PRO A 226 18.35 -0.11 -11.03
C PRO A 226 17.18 0.03 -12.02
N LEU A 227 16.05 0.57 -11.56
CA LEU A 227 14.85 0.75 -12.38
C LEU A 227 14.74 2.16 -13.00
N GLY A 228 15.67 3.08 -12.73
CA GLY A 228 15.59 4.47 -13.18
C GLY A 228 14.35 5.21 -12.64
N MET A 229 14.05 5.06 -11.35
CA MET A 229 13.02 5.82 -10.62
C MET A 229 13.69 7.05 -9.99
N GLU A 230 13.66 8.19 -10.66
CA GLU A 230 14.41 9.39 -10.30
C GLU A 230 13.68 10.29 -9.30
N CYS A 231 12.35 10.25 -9.29
CA CYS A 231 11.49 11.09 -8.44
C CYS A 231 11.12 10.39 -7.12
N SER A 232 11.10 9.05 -7.10
CA SER A 232 10.65 8.27 -5.96
C SER A 232 11.52 8.47 -4.72
N THR A 233 10.87 8.73 -3.58
CA THR A 233 11.56 9.03 -2.32
C THR A 233 10.67 8.77 -1.10
N LEU A 234 11.32 8.52 0.05
CA LEU A 234 10.66 8.50 1.36
C LEU A 234 10.78 9.83 2.12
N LYS A 235 11.53 10.81 1.56
CA LYS A 235 11.81 12.11 2.18
C LYS A 235 11.73 13.24 1.15
N PRO A 236 10.54 13.61 0.67
CA PRO A 236 10.40 14.61 -0.39
C PRO A 236 10.88 16.00 0.04
N ALA A 237 10.72 16.40 1.31
CA ALA A 237 11.26 17.67 1.80
C ALA A 237 12.79 17.75 1.68
N THR A 238 13.50 16.70 2.09
CA THR A 238 14.97 16.62 1.95
C THR A 238 15.38 16.57 0.48
N GLU A 239 14.69 15.76 -0.34
CA GLU A 239 14.97 15.61 -1.77
C GLU A 239 14.88 16.96 -2.50
N LEU A 240 13.88 17.79 -2.18
CA LEU A 240 13.72 19.14 -2.74
C LEU A 240 14.81 20.12 -2.32
N LEU A 241 15.33 19.97 -1.10
CA LEU A 241 16.41 20.83 -0.59
C LEU A 241 17.75 20.46 -1.22
N GLU A 242 18.01 19.17 -1.41
CA GLU A 242 19.27 18.64 -1.93
C GLU A 242 19.33 18.65 -3.47
N ASN A 243 18.19 18.49 -4.15
CA ASN A 243 18.09 18.37 -5.61
C ASN A 243 16.98 19.28 -6.16
N PRO A 244 17.07 20.61 -5.99
CA PRO A 244 16.02 21.56 -6.39
C PRO A 244 15.68 21.51 -7.89
N GLU A 245 16.61 21.05 -8.72
CA GLU A 245 16.44 20.84 -10.17
C GLU A 245 15.52 19.67 -10.53
N LYS A 246 15.22 18.74 -9.61
CA LYS A 246 14.32 17.60 -9.88
C LYS A 246 12.86 18.03 -10.14
N ARG A 247 12.51 19.29 -9.86
CA ARG A 247 11.18 19.90 -10.12
C ARG A 247 9.98 19.05 -9.68
N ILE A 248 10.14 18.14 -8.69
CA ILE A 248 9.02 17.30 -8.19
C ILE A 248 7.88 18.14 -7.61
N LYS A 249 8.18 19.36 -7.15
CA LYS A 249 7.18 20.34 -6.70
C LYS A 249 6.23 20.77 -7.82
N ASP A 250 6.70 20.84 -9.06
CA ASP A 250 5.88 21.26 -10.21
C ASP A 250 4.92 20.16 -10.65
N LYS A 251 5.20 18.91 -10.25
CA LYS A 251 4.42 17.71 -10.52
C LYS A 251 3.49 17.34 -9.37
N LEU A 252 3.57 18.04 -8.23
CA LEU A 252 2.89 17.70 -7.00
C LEU A 252 1.36 17.74 -7.16
N VAL A 253 0.71 16.63 -6.83
CA VAL A 253 -0.75 16.52 -6.76
C VAL A 253 -1.22 16.98 -5.39
N ARG A 254 -2.32 17.74 -5.37
CA ARG A 254 -2.97 18.21 -4.16
C ARG A 254 -4.10 17.26 -3.76
N MET A 255 -4.24 17.03 -2.46
CA MET A 255 -5.33 16.22 -1.91
C MET A 255 -6.70 16.81 -2.24
N ALA A 256 -7.62 15.96 -2.70
CA ALA A 256 -9.04 16.27 -2.76
C ALA A 256 -9.80 15.52 -1.66
N LEU A 257 -10.72 16.21 -0.98
CA LEU A 257 -11.60 15.66 0.03
C LEU A 257 -13.01 15.53 -0.53
N ARG A 258 -13.61 14.35 -0.45
CA ARG A 258 -15.03 14.13 -0.71
C ARG A 258 -15.84 14.38 0.55
N ASP A 259 -16.79 15.29 0.47
CA ASP A 259 -17.75 15.51 1.54
C ASP A 259 -18.74 14.35 1.61
N ALA A 260 -18.86 13.71 2.78
CA ALA A 260 -19.69 12.51 2.95
C ALA A 260 -21.19 12.76 2.78
N LYS A 261 -21.66 14.02 2.90
CA LYS A 261 -23.11 14.35 2.82
C LYS A 261 -23.53 14.72 1.41
N THR A 262 -22.72 15.54 0.74
CA THR A 262 -23.01 16.11 -0.58
C THR A 262 -22.37 15.29 -1.70
N GLY A 263 -21.25 14.61 -1.41
CA GLY A 263 -20.38 13.94 -2.36
C GLY A 263 -19.47 14.88 -3.14
N GLU A 264 -19.57 16.21 -2.91
CA GLU A 264 -18.75 17.21 -3.58
C GLU A 264 -17.29 17.15 -3.12
N LEU A 265 -16.38 17.53 -4.02
CA LEU A 265 -14.96 17.63 -3.79
C LEU A 265 -14.56 19.03 -3.30
N SER A 266 -13.60 19.06 -2.39
CA SER A 266 -12.91 20.27 -1.96
C SER A 266 -11.41 20.04 -1.90
N LEU A 267 -10.62 21.12 -1.94
CA LEU A 267 -9.18 21.05 -1.75
C LEU A 267 -8.87 20.72 -0.29
N GLY A 268 -8.00 19.74 -0.06
CA GLY A 268 -7.61 19.27 1.26
C GLY A 268 -6.12 19.40 1.57
N GLU A 269 -5.81 19.01 2.81
CA GLU A 269 -4.46 18.73 3.28
C GLU A 269 -4.20 17.22 3.28
N LEU A 270 -2.93 16.84 3.30
CA LEU A 270 -2.54 15.44 3.48
C LEU A 270 -3.01 14.94 4.85
N PRO A 271 -3.66 13.77 4.93
CA PRO A 271 -4.16 13.25 6.21
C PRO A 271 -3.01 12.84 7.16
N ILE A 272 -1.80 12.62 6.62
CA ILE A 272 -0.58 12.40 7.38
C ILE A 272 0.48 13.39 6.88
N SER A 273 0.44 14.63 7.38
CA SER A 273 1.34 15.71 6.94
C SER A 273 2.82 15.41 7.20
N THR A 274 3.11 14.60 8.22
CA THR A 274 4.47 14.09 8.54
C THR A 274 5.06 13.23 7.44
N ALA A 275 4.26 12.69 6.51
CA ALA A 275 4.78 11.95 5.36
C ALA A 275 5.63 12.82 4.41
N TRP A 276 5.45 14.15 4.44
CA TRP A 276 6.26 15.08 3.66
C TRP A 276 7.68 15.27 4.23
N ASP A 277 7.80 15.29 5.56
CA ASP A 277 9.07 15.46 6.28
C ASP A 277 9.13 14.50 7.48
N PRO A 278 9.32 13.20 7.24
CA PRO A 278 9.22 12.20 8.29
C PRO A 278 10.49 12.13 9.14
N LYS A 279 10.31 11.96 10.45
CA LYS A 279 11.43 11.74 11.38
C LYS A 279 12.05 10.35 11.25
N ALA A 280 11.23 9.34 10.96
CA ALA A 280 11.65 7.99 10.62
C ALA A 280 11.02 7.58 9.29
N GLU A 281 11.78 6.89 8.44
CA GLU A 281 11.32 6.47 7.12
C GLU A 281 10.35 5.28 7.24
N SER A 282 9.07 5.52 6.95
CA SER A 282 8.01 4.54 7.10
C SER A 282 8.02 3.51 5.97
N GLY A 283 8.28 2.24 6.29
CA GLY A 283 8.08 1.13 5.36
C GLY A 283 6.61 0.78 5.11
N GLY A 284 5.72 1.22 6.01
CA GLY A 284 4.28 1.03 5.86
C GLY A 284 3.61 2.05 4.94
N ALA A 285 4.13 3.29 4.86
CA ALA A 285 3.42 4.40 4.23
C ALA A 285 4.31 5.57 3.76
N GLY A 286 5.63 5.43 3.65
CA GLY A 286 6.54 6.56 3.38
C GLY A 286 6.67 7.00 1.93
N LEU A 287 6.23 6.20 0.94
CA LEU A 287 6.58 6.41 -0.46
C LEU A 287 5.81 7.56 -1.11
N TRP A 288 6.59 8.42 -1.75
CA TRP A 288 6.14 9.36 -2.77
C TRP A 288 6.71 8.93 -4.11
N THR A 289 5.88 8.92 -5.16
CA THR A 289 6.24 8.38 -6.47
C THR A 289 5.31 8.90 -7.57
N THR A 290 5.48 8.40 -8.78
CA THR A 290 4.62 8.63 -9.95
C THR A 290 4.05 7.30 -10.45
N ALA A 291 2.99 7.33 -11.27
CA ALA A 291 2.43 6.10 -11.82
C ALA A 291 3.43 5.41 -12.76
N GLU A 292 4.17 6.20 -13.53
CA GLU A 292 5.24 5.73 -14.41
C GLU A 292 6.33 4.98 -13.65
N GLU A 293 6.83 5.54 -12.54
CA GLU A 293 7.89 4.91 -11.75
C GLU A 293 7.40 3.68 -10.98
N TYR A 294 6.20 3.73 -10.40
CA TYR A 294 5.63 2.57 -9.71
C TYR A 294 5.38 1.40 -10.67
N GLY A 295 4.96 1.70 -11.90
CA GLY A 295 4.81 0.70 -12.96
C GLY A 295 6.10 -0.05 -13.31
N LYS A 296 7.26 0.61 -13.21
CA LYS A 296 8.57 -0.05 -13.41
C LYS A 296 8.80 -1.14 -12.37
N VAL A 297 8.40 -0.91 -11.11
CA VAL A 297 8.46 -1.93 -10.05
C VAL A 297 7.58 -3.13 -10.40
N LEU A 298 6.33 -2.88 -10.82
CA LEU A 298 5.41 -3.97 -11.20
C LEU A 298 5.94 -4.81 -12.37
N ALA A 299 6.48 -4.15 -13.39
CA ALA A 299 7.08 -4.82 -14.56
C ALA A 299 8.32 -5.65 -14.16
N ALA A 300 9.15 -5.11 -13.27
CA ALA A 300 10.33 -5.80 -12.76
C ALA A 300 9.96 -7.05 -11.94
N VAL A 301 8.88 -6.98 -11.13
CA VAL A 301 8.38 -8.15 -10.40
C VAL A 301 7.89 -9.24 -11.36
N LEU A 302 7.19 -8.86 -12.44
CA LEU A 302 6.77 -9.81 -13.48
C LEU A 302 7.97 -10.43 -14.22
N ARG A 303 9.01 -9.64 -14.53
CA ARG A 303 10.26 -10.13 -15.12
C ARG A 303 10.97 -11.12 -14.20
N ALA A 304 11.10 -10.81 -12.91
CA ALA A 304 11.71 -11.69 -11.93
C ALA A 304 10.88 -12.98 -11.76
N ALA A 305 9.55 -12.87 -11.68
CA ALA A 305 8.63 -14.02 -11.64
C ALA A 305 8.73 -14.93 -12.88
N SER A 306 9.12 -14.38 -14.03
CA SER A 306 9.34 -15.17 -15.25
C SER A 306 10.66 -15.94 -15.28
N GLY A 307 11.55 -15.72 -14.29
CA GLY A 307 12.89 -16.30 -14.25
C GLY A 307 13.87 -15.66 -15.24
N SER A 308 13.61 -14.43 -15.67
CA SER A 308 14.53 -13.71 -16.57
C SER A 308 15.75 -13.19 -15.81
N GLU A 309 16.94 -13.33 -16.40
CA GLU A 309 18.19 -12.79 -15.84
C GLU A 309 18.13 -11.25 -15.67
N GLU A 310 17.40 -10.57 -16.56
CA GLU A 310 17.15 -9.13 -16.45
C GLU A 310 16.34 -8.79 -15.20
N GLY A 311 15.22 -9.48 -14.96
CA GLY A 311 14.41 -9.24 -13.77
C GLY A 311 15.16 -9.56 -12.47
N GLU A 312 15.95 -10.64 -12.47
CA GLU A 312 16.79 -10.97 -11.32
C GLU A 312 17.86 -9.92 -11.06
N ARG A 313 18.51 -9.40 -12.11
CA ARG A 313 19.50 -8.32 -11.98
C ARG A 313 18.88 -7.01 -11.50
N GLU A 314 17.69 -6.66 -11.99
CA GLU A 314 16.99 -5.43 -11.64
C GLU A 314 16.49 -5.40 -10.20
N LEU A 315 15.87 -6.49 -9.73
CA LEU A 315 15.31 -6.57 -8.38
C LEU A 315 16.21 -7.26 -7.37
N GLY A 316 17.28 -7.92 -7.79
CA GLY A 316 18.06 -8.78 -6.90
C GLY A 316 17.23 -9.92 -6.31
N LEU A 317 16.19 -10.39 -7.02
CA LEU A 317 15.29 -11.46 -6.61
C LEU A 317 15.17 -12.51 -7.73
N THR A 318 15.39 -13.77 -7.38
CA THR A 318 15.15 -14.94 -8.24
C THR A 318 13.65 -15.21 -8.39
N LYS A 319 13.31 -16.05 -9.36
CA LYS A 319 11.95 -16.55 -9.52
C LYS A 319 11.43 -17.23 -8.25
N GLU A 320 12.25 -18.04 -7.59
CA GLU A 320 11.89 -18.79 -6.40
C GLU A 320 11.55 -17.85 -5.23
N THR A 321 12.34 -16.79 -5.05
CA THR A 321 12.06 -15.78 -4.03
C THR A 321 10.76 -15.02 -4.32
N VAL A 322 10.50 -14.70 -5.58
CA VAL A 322 9.22 -14.07 -5.98
C VAL A 322 8.05 -15.06 -5.85
N ASP A 323 8.23 -16.34 -6.17
CA ASP A 323 7.21 -17.37 -5.95
C ASP A 323 6.82 -17.46 -4.47
N GLN A 324 7.79 -17.34 -3.56
CA GLN A 324 7.52 -17.30 -2.12
C GLN A 324 6.68 -16.06 -1.74
N MET A 325 6.93 -14.89 -2.32
CA MET A 325 6.15 -13.68 -2.05
C MET A 325 4.66 -13.85 -2.41
N PHE A 326 4.37 -14.59 -3.48
CA PHE A 326 3.00 -14.83 -3.97
C PHE A 326 2.39 -16.13 -3.44
N SER A 327 3.02 -16.77 -2.46
CA SER A 327 2.47 -17.96 -1.81
C SER A 327 1.60 -17.58 -0.60
N PRO A 328 0.49 -18.30 -0.35
CA PRO A 328 -0.30 -18.21 0.88
C PRO A 328 0.56 -18.23 2.15
N GLN A 329 0.38 -17.27 3.06
CA GLN A 329 1.17 -17.16 4.30
C GLN A 329 0.37 -17.34 5.57
N LEU A 330 -0.96 -17.18 5.53
CA LEU A 330 -1.77 -17.19 6.73
C LEU A 330 -2.15 -18.61 7.16
N ASN A 331 -2.17 -18.83 8.47
CA ASN A 331 -2.78 -20.03 9.05
C ASN A 331 -4.30 -19.85 9.17
N GLU A 332 -4.98 -20.89 9.66
CA GLU A 332 -6.44 -20.91 9.80
C GLU A 332 -7.00 -19.71 10.58
N LYS A 333 -6.37 -19.33 11.70
CA LYS A 333 -6.80 -18.17 12.51
C LYS A 333 -6.61 -16.84 11.76
N GLY A 334 -5.47 -16.66 11.11
CA GLY A 334 -5.22 -15.48 10.29
C GLY A 334 -6.21 -15.36 9.14
N LEU A 335 -6.52 -16.48 8.48
CA LEU A 335 -7.53 -16.57 7.42
C LEU A 335 -8.94 -16.23 7.93
N GLU A 336 -9.32 -16.69 9.11
CA GLU A 336 -10.61 -16.33 9.71
C GLU A 336 -10.70 -14.81 9.93
N MET A 337 -9.69 -14.21 10.57
CA MET A 337 -9.68 -12.79 10.90
C MET A 337 -9.65 -11.87 9.68
N ILE A 338 -8.86 -12.19 8.64
CA ILE A 338 -8.83 -11.37 7.43
C ILE A 338 -10.17 -11.43 6.67
N LYS A 339 -10.84 -12.58 6.68
CA LYS A 339 -12.18 -12.73 6.08
C LYS A 339 -13.25 -12.00 6.88
N GLU A 340 -13.18 -12.04 8.21
CA GLU A 340 -14.06 -11.24 9.07
C GLU A 340 -13.89 -9.74 8.80
N MET A 341 -12.65 -9.26 8.70
CA MET A 341 -12.38 -7.87 8.35
C MET A 341 -12.89 -7.54 6.94
N GLY A 342 -12.71 -8.44 5.98
CA GLY A 342 -13.24 -8.34 4.62
C GLY A 342 -14.77 -8.18 4.59
N ARG A 343 -15.50 -8.96 5.41
CA ARG A 343 -16.96 -8.84 5.53
C ARG A 343 -17.38 -7.57 6.26
N ALA A 344 -16.65 -7.15 7.30
CA ALA A 344 -16.98 -5.99 8.10
C ALA A 344 -16.68 -4.65 7.38
N PHE A 345 -15.65 -4.63 6.52
CA PHE A 345 -15.22 -3.44 5.78
C PHE A 345 -14.82 -3.78 4.34
N HIS A 346 -15.75 -4.37 3.61
CA HIS A 346 -15.55 -4.85 2.23
C HIS A 346 -14.97 -3.76 1.29
N ALA A 347 -15.59 -2.58 1.27
CA ALA A 347 -15.18 -1.45 0.45
C ALA A 347 -13.74 -0.98 0.70
N GLY A 348 -13.19 -1.25 1.89
CA GLY A 348 -11.82 -0.90 2.24
C GLY A 348 -10.82 -2.04 2.05
N ILE A 349 -11.22 -3.30 2.17
CA ILE A 349 -10.29 -4.43 2.14
C ILE A 349 -10.23 -5.11 0.78
N MET A 350 -11.39 -5.28 0.15
CA MET A 350 -11.58 -6.05 -1.08
C MET A 350 -12.64 -5.44 -2.00
N PRO A 351 -12.62 -4.10 -2.25
CA PRO A 351 -13.63 -3.42 -3.06
C PRO A 351 -13.76 -3.97 -4.49
N GLU A 352 -12.74 -4.65 -4.98
CA GLU A 352 -12.68 -5.22 -6.32
C GLU A 352 -13.39 -6.57 -6.47
N PHE A 353 -13.78 -7.21 -5.37
CA PHE A 353 -14.47 -8.51 -5.41
C PHE A 353 -15.93 -8.37 -5.00
N PRO A 354 -16.81 -9.31 -5.39
CA PRO A 354 -18.19 -9.32 -4.90
C PRO A 354 -18.26 -9.38 -3.37
N GLU A 355 -19.34 -8.87 -2.79
CA GLU A 355 -19.62 -9.09 -1.36
C GLU A 355 -19.67 -10.59 -1.05
N GLY A 356 -19.09 -10.98 0.10
CA GLY A 356 -18.98 -12.39 0.51
C GLY A 356 -17.85 -13.18 -0.15
N PHE A 357 -16.95 -12.52 -0.91
CA PHE A 357 -15.75 -13.16 -1.43
C PHE A 357 -14.77 -13.51 -0.29
N ASP A 358 -14.78 -14.78 0.13
CA ASP A 358 -13.95 -15.30 1.23
C ASP A 358 -12.69 -16.05 0.74
N ALA A 359 -12.50 -16.17 -0.57
CA ALA A 359 -11.36 -16.84 -1.18
C ALA A 359 -10.14 -15.91 -1.24
N VAL A 360 -9.62 -15.53 -0.06
CA VAL A 360 -8.45 -14.67 0.09
C VAL A 360 -7.40 -15.28 1.00
N ASP A 361 -6.14 -14.89 0.79
CA ASP A 361 -5.00 -15.09 1.68
C ASP A 361 -4.15 -13.81 1.69
N HIS A 362 -3.00 -13.83 2.34
CA HIS A 362 -2.01 -12.76 2.30
C HIS A 362 -0.65 -13.33 1.89
N GLY A 363 -0.03 -12.72 0.87
CA GLY A 363 1.33 -13.02 0.46
C GLY A 363 2.36 -12.31 1.34
N LEU A 364 3.62 -12.30 0.92
CA LEU A 364 4.60 -11.34 1.44
C LEU A 364 4.43 -10.05 0.64
N GLY A 365 3.70 -9.09 1.21
CA GLY A 365 3.57 -7.73 0.67
C GLY A 365 2.16 -7.28 0.26
N GLY A 366 1.18 -8.18 0.20
CA GLY A 366 -0.20 -7.81 -0.14
C GLY A 366 -1.22 -8.96 -0.04
N LEU A 367 -2.49 -8.64 -0.29
CA LEU A 367 -3.60 -9.58 -0.33
C LEU A 367 -3.47 -10.48 -1.56
N LEU A 368 -3.87 -11.75 -1.45
CA LEU A 368 -3.98 -12.70 -2.55
C LEU A 368 -5.44 -13.07 -2.78
N ASN A 369 -5.90 -13.10 -4.03
CA ASN A 369 -7.16 -13.80 -4.36
C ASN A 369 -6.87 -15.27 -4.66
N MET A 370 -7.67 -16.15 -4.06
CA MET A 370 -7.49 -17.61 -4.12
C MET A 370 -8.48 -18.30 -5.06
N GLU A 371 -9.32 -17.52 -5.72
CA GLU A 371 -10.25 -17.91 -6.79
C GLU A 371 -10.27 -16.86 -7.90
N ASP A 372 -10.68 -17.28 -9.10
CA ASP A 372 -10.92 -16.41 -10.23
C ASP A 372 -12.24 -15.64 -10.01
N VAL A 373 -12.28 -14.37 -10.44
CA VAL A 373 -13.52 -13.60 -10.57
C VAL A 373 -13.71 -13.24 -12.04
N GLU A 374 -14.92 -13.46 -12.55
CA GLU A 374 -15.21 -13.25 -13.97
C GLU A 374 -14.90 -11.81 -14.43
N GLY A 375 -14.11 -11.70 -15.50
CA GLY A 375 -13.70 -10.44 -16.11
C GLY A 375 -12.58 -9.70 -15.37
N LYS A 376 -11.90 -10.34 -14.41
CA LYS A 376 -10.83 -9.75 -13.59
C LYS A 376 -9.56 -10.61 -13.60
N ARG A 377 -8.58 -10.21 -12.79
CA ARG A 377 -7.32 -10.92 -12.56
C ARG A 377 -7.51 -12.35 -12.07
N ARG A 378 -6.54 -13.21 -12.39
CA ARG A 378 -6.56 -14.63 -12.04
C ARG A 378 -6.27 -14.90 -10.57
N LYS A 379 -6.67 -16.08 -10.11
CA LYS A 379 -6.24 -16.68 -8.86
C LYS A 379 -4.72 -16.59 -8.69
N GLY A 380 -4.29 -16.26 -7.49
CA GLY A 380 -2.89 -16.09 -7.13
C GLY A 380 -2.31 -14.71 -7.46
N SER A 381 -3.14 -13.77 -7.92
CA SER A 381 -2.72 -12.38 -8.08
C SER A 381 -2.58 -11.71 -6.72
N MET A 382 -1.61 -10.81 -6.62
CA MET A 382 -1.37 -10.02 -5.41
C MET A 382 -1.74 -8.56 -5.64
N MET A 383 -2.29 -7.91 -4.61
CA MET A 383 -2.75 -6.52 -4.67
C MET A 383 -2.63 -5.81 -3.33
N TRP A 384 -2.67 -4.48 -3.38
CA TRP A 384 -2.92 -3.66 -2.21
C TRP A 384 -3.42 -2.27 -2.62
N HIS A 385 -3.79 -1.47 -1.61
CA HIS A 385 -4.28 -0.11 -1.79
C HIS A 385 -3.67 0.86 -0.76
N GLY A 386 -3.60 2.13 -1.13
CA GLY A 386 -3.09 3.24 -0.33
C GLY A 386 -4.22 3.99 0.38
N TYR A 387 -3.87 4.66 1.47
CA TYR A 387 -4.83 5.41 2.30
C TYR A 387 -5.57 6.53 1.52
N CYS A 388 -4.94 7.06 0.46
CA CYS A 388 -5.52 8.05 -0.43
C CYS A 388 -6.13 7.43 -1.71
N ASN A 389 -6.58 6.18 -1.63
CA ASN A 389 -7.26 5.42 -2.69
C ASN A 389 -6.41 5.10 -3.93
N SER A 390 -5.08 5.13 -3.85
CA SER A 390 -4.25 4.54 -4.92
C SER A 390 -4.27 3.00 -4.84
N HIS A 391 -4.20 2.28 -5.97
CA HIS A 391 -4.27 0.81 -6.02
C HIS A 391 -3.18 0.22 -6.92
N TRP A 392 -2.81 -1.03 -6.67
CA TRP A 392 -2.03 -1.84 -7.61
C TRP A 392 -2.42 -3.32 -7.55
N TRP A 393 -2.13 -4.04 -8.63
CA TRP A 393 -2.14 -5.51 -8.65
C TRP A 393 -1.04 -6.07 -9.55
N ILE A 394 -0.68 -7.33 -9.30
CA ILE A 394 0.22 -8.14 -10.12
C ILE A 394 -0.44 -9.51 -10.31
N ASP A 395 -0.79 -9.81 -11.56
CA ASP A 395 -1.30 -11.11 -12.02
C ASP A 395 -0.19 -11.82 -12.79
N ARG A 396 0.45 -12.79 -12.14
CA ARG A 396 1.56 -13.54 -12.73
C ARG A 396 1.10 -14.58 -13.75
N GLU A 397 -0.15 -15.03 -13.67
CA GLU A 397 -0.72 -16.02 -14.59
C GLU A 397 -0.96 -15.38 -15.96
N THR A 398 -1.49 -14.15 -15.98
CA THR A 398 -1.69 -13.40 -17.23
C THR A 398 -0.48 -12.57 -17.64
N GLY A 399 0.49 -12.38 -16.73
CA GLY A 399 1.68 -11.56 -16.97
C GLY A 399 1.39 -10.05 -16.94
N ILE A 400 0.34 -9.63 -16.24
CA ILE A 400 -0.14 -8.24 -16.20
C ILE A 400 0.06 -7.64 -14.81
N GLY A 401 0.56 -6.41 -14.77
CA GLY A 401 0.58 -5.58 -13.58
C GLY A 401 -0.06 -4.25 -13.89
N ALA A 402 -0.69 -3.61 -12.90
CA ALA A 402 -1.22 -2.27 -13.08
C ALA A 402 -1.25 -1.48 -11.79
N CYS A 403 -1.23 -0.15 -11.92
CA CYS A 403 -1.45 0.78 -10.82
C CYS A 403 -2.40 1.92 -11.23
N LEU A 404 -3.31 2.26 -10.32
CA LEU A 404 -4.17 3.44 -10.37
C LEU A 404 -3.69 4.40 -9.29
N LEU A 405 -3.18 5.56 -9.68
CA LEU A 405 -2.76 6.59 -8.74
C LEU A 405 -3.74 7.77 -8.75
N VAL A 406 -4.23 8.10 -7.55
CA VAL A 406 -5.15 9.20 -7.26
C VAL A 406 -4.80 9.78 -5.88
N GLU A 407 -5.15 11.04 -5.67
CA GLU A 407 -4.94 11.74 -4.39
C GLU A 407 -6.30 12.17 -3.80
N GLN A 408 -7.11 11.17 -3.42
CA GLN A 408 -8.50 11.34 -3.01
C GLN A 408 -8.71 10.79 -1.60
N PHE A 409 -9.43 11.53 -0.75
CA PHE A 409 -9.77 11.13 0.63
C PHE A 409 -11.26 11.45 0.92
N PRO A 410 -11.97 10.73 1.80
CA PRO A 410 -11.57 9.61 2.66
C PRO A 410 -11.19 8.33 1.90
N PHE A 411 -10.50 7.44 2.60
CA PHE A 411 -10.23 6.07 2.14
C PHE A 411 -11.53 5.32 1.83
N ALA A 412 -11.48 4.37 0.89
CA ALA A 412 -12.65 3.67 0.33
C ALA A 412 -13.64 4.61 -0.36
N ASP A 413 -13.12 5.54 -1.18
CA ASP A 413 -13.91 6.48 -1.96
C ASP A 413 -14.74 5.73 -3.01
N PRO A 414 -16.08 5.89 -3.04
CA PRO A 414 -16.95 5.09 -3.90
C PRO A 414 -16.71 5.36 -5.40
N VAL A 415 -16.29 6.57 -5.77
CA VAL A 415 -16.00 6.91 -7.17
C VAL A 415 -14.68 6.27 -7.61
N VAL A 416 -13.68 6.22 -6.72
CA VAL A 416 -12.43 5.51 -7.01
C VAL A 416 -12.64 4.02 -7.13
N ILE A 417 -13.44 3.41 -6.25
CA ILE A 417 -13.78 1.98 -6.31
C ILE A 417 -14.40 1.62 -7.66
N GLN A 418 -15.38 2.40 -8.12
CA GLN A 418 -16.01 2.16 -9.42
C GLN A 418 -15.04 2.39 -10.59
N LEU A 419 -14.22 3.45 -10.54
CA LEU A 419 -13.17 3.68 -11.54
C LEU A 419 -12.22 2.48 -11.62
N TYR A 420 -11.79 1.96 -10.48
CA TYR A 420 -10.90 0.81 -10.39
C TYR A 420 -11.54 -0.45 -11.00
N ASP A 421 -12.79 -0.78 -10.66
CA ASP A 421 -13.51 -1.92 -11.24
C ASP A 421 -13.62 -1.83 -12.76
N ASP A 422 -14.05 -0.67 -13.27
CA ASP A 422 -14.22 -0.44 -14.71
C ASP A 422 -12.88 -0.55 -15.46
N LEU A 423 -11.80 0.00 -14.90
CA LEU A 423 -10.46 -0.09 -15.47
C LEU A 423 -9.96 -1.54 -15.48
N GLU A 424 -10.08 -2.27 -14.37
CA GLU A 424 -9.63 -3.67 -14.28
C GLU A 424 -10.35 -4.53 -15.31
N ARG A 425 -11.68 -4.43 -15.39
CA ARG A 425 -12.48 -5.17 -16.38
C ARG A 425 -12.08 -4.84 -17.81
N ALA A 426 -11.83 -3.57 -18.11
CA ALA A 426 -11.37 -3.14 -19.42
C ALA A 426 -9.97 -3.69 -19.74
N VAL A 427 -9.04 -3.75 -18.78
CA VAL A 427 -7.73 -4.37 -18.99
C VAL A 427 -7.87 -5.84 -19.41
N TYR A 428 -8.62 -6.64 -18.66
CA TYR A 428 -8.75 -8.07 -18.97
C TYR A 428 -9.65 -8.34 -20.20
N GLY A 429 -10.62 -7.49 -20.48
CA GLY A 429 -11.47 -7.60 -21.68
C GLY A 429 -10.78 -7.20 -22.98
N GLU A 430 -9.89 -6.20 -22.94
CA GLU A 430 -9.35 -5.55 -24.14
C GLU A 430 -7.85 -5.78 -24.37
N LEU A 431 -7.05 -5.85 -23.30
CA LEU A 431 -5.58 -5.93 -23.38
C LEU A 431 -5.04 -7.34 -23.17
N VAL A 432 -5.85 -8.30 -22.72
CA VAL A 432 -5.46 -9.71 -22.53
C VAL A 432 -6.35 -10.66 -23.37
N PRO A 433 -6.29 -10.62 -24.71
CA PRO A 433 -7.32 -11.21 -25.57
C PRO A 433 -7.34 -12.73 -25.64
N GLU A 434 -6.31 -13.43 -25.16
CA GLU A 434 -6.28 -14.91 -25.08
C GLU A 434 -7.43 -15.46 -24.21
N TRP A 435 -8.11 -14.58 -23.46
CA TRP A 435 -9.29 -14.88 -22.65
C TRP A 435 -10.63 -14.40 -23.24
N LYS A 436 -10.67 -14.01 -24.53
CA LYS A 436 -11.93 -13.94 -25.29
C LYS A 436 -12.49 -15.35 -25.52
N LYS A 437 -13.06 -15.97 -24.48
CA LYS A 437 -13.99 -17.09 -24.62
C LYS A 437 -15.34 -16.72 -24.01
N ILE A 438 -16.21 -16.26 -24.91
CA ILE A 438 -17.68 -16.31 -24.87
C ILE A 438 -18.33 -15.57 -23.70
N THR A 439 -18.64 -14.30 -23.92
CA THR A 439 -19.94 -13.69 -23.57
C THR A 439 -20.24 -12.59 -24.58
N ALA A 440 -20.88 -12.97 -25.70
CA ALA A 440 -21.56 -12.02 -26.56
C ALA A 440 -22.84 -11.55 -25.83
N ALA A 441 -22.71 -10.59 -24.91
CA ALA A 441 -23.85 -9.98 -24.26
C ALA A 441 -23.57 -8.62 -23.59
N VAL A 442 -22.64 -7.79 -24.06
CA VAL A 442 -22.64 -6.35 -23.72
C VAL A 442 -22.05 -5.55 -24.89
N VAL A 443 -22.89 -5.32 -25.91
CA VAL A 443 -22.81 -4.15 -26.80
C VAL A 443 -24.17 -3.49 -26.75
#